data_AF-A0A933R668-F1
#
_entry.id   AF-A0A933R668-F1
#
_cell.length_a   1.000
_cell.length_b   1.000
_cell.length_c   1.000
_cell.angle_alpha   90.00
_cell.angle_beta   90.00
_cell.angle_gamma   90.00
#
_symmetry.space_group_name_H-M   'P 1'
#
loop_
_entity.id
_entity.type
_entity.pdbx_description
1 polymer ?
#
loop_
_entity_poly.entity_id
_entity_poly.type
_entity_poly.pdbx_seq_one_letter_code
_entity_poly.pdbx_strand_id
1 'polypeptide(L)'
;MTDGLKGLLERRLVPIGFTWFDTGSDSKYDETNKNFSGEEKKFNFSKEDEFLYFVNNRVIKFFSDKTVAEKRNYRANNALRGLTPVVEGYRNNFYSYLLVDGQTVYSVLDPKIATDFLSWAKKYLWKEVSLSDKDRDKFTKACYDFYYTKTKKRLQMFYDKIGTTEESRFINGIEIPTTDELLSKIDWDYITNGVPANFHGDLQFDNVLIPRNPHSDKEKFLLIDWRHEFGGLTDFGDLYYDLAKLYGGMILSYPLIKDGMFSSSICDDNACYNFFIKSDLLEVKEHYEQFLRDNKFDVKKVNILTSLIFLNMAPLHNAPFDTLLHSLGRNMLNKSLK
;
A
#
# COMPACT_ATOMS: atom_id res chain seq x y z
N MET A 1 -55.64 -10.45 0.54
CA MET A 1 -54.46 -10.06 -0.24
C MET A 1 -54.50 -8.56 -0.39
N THR A 2 -53.59 -7.84 0.26
CA THR A 2 -53.52 -6.38 0.23
C THR A 2 -53.02 -5.94 -1.14
N ASP A 3 -53.94 -5.38 -1.93
CA ASP A 3 -53.76 -4.82 -3.27
C ASP A 3 -52.91 -3.52 -3.25
N GLY A 4 -51.73 -3.56 -2.63
CA GLY A 4 -50.86 -2.39 -2.44
C GLY A 4 -50.44 -1.72 -3.75
N LEU A 5 -50.38 -2.48 -4.85
CA LEU A 5 -50.07 -1.94 -6.18
C LEU A 5 -51.25 -1.18 -6.81
N LYS A 6 -52.51 -1.55 -6.55
CA LYS A 6 -53.67 -0.88 -7.16
C LYS A 6 -53.85 0.55 -6.63
N GLY A 7 -53.63 0.76 -5.33
CA GLY A 7 -53.71 2.11 -4.73
C GLY A 7 -52.64 3.08 -5.24
N LEU A 8 -51.55 2.56 -5.83
CA LEU A 8 -50.51 3.39 -6.45
C LEU A 8 -50.88 3.85 -7.86
N LEU A 9 -51.74 3.10 -8.58
CA LEU A 9 -52.18 3.47 -9.93
C LEU A 9 -52.98 4.78 -9.94
N GLU A 10 -53.76 5.05 -8.89
CA GLU A 10 -54.51 6.30 -8.72
C GLU A 10 -53.59 7.53 -8.56
N ARG A 11 -52.32 7.32 -8.19
CA ARG A 11 -51.34 8.39 -7.96
C ARG A 11 -50.54 8.79 -9.21
N ARG A 12 -50.94 8.34 -10.40
CA ARG A 12 -50.27 8.64 -11.69
C ARG A 12 -48.77 8.36 -11.62
N LEU A 13 -48.40 7.13 -11.29
CA LEU A 13 -47.01 6.69 -11.28
C LEU A 13 -46.37 6.91 -12.67
N VAL A 14 -45.18 7.50 -12.67
CA VAL A 14 -44.34 7.62 -13.86
C VAL A 14 -43.21 6.61 -13.72
N PRO A 15 -42.99 5.71 -14.70
CA PRO A 15 -41.86 4.81 -14.67
C PRO A 15 -40.57 5.62 -14.80
N ILE A 16 -39.66 5.45 -13.85
CA ILE A 16 -38.29 5.89 -14.00
C ILE A 16 -37.52 4.71 -14.58
N GLY A 17 -37.00 4.87 -15.79
CA GLY A 17 -36.07 3.89 -16.34
C GLY A 17 -34.84 3.82 -15.45
N PHE A 18 -34.50 2.63 -14.98
CA PHE A 18 -33.27 2.38 -14.26
C PHE A 18 -32.58 1.16 -14.86
N THR A 19 -31.25 1.18 -14.86
CA THR A 19 -30.45 0.04 -15.26
C THR A 19 -30.20 -0.80 -14.02
N TRP A 20 -30.61 -2.07 -14.05
CA TRP A 20 -30.34 -3.03 -13.00
C TRP A 20 -29.29 -4.02 -13.48
N PHE A 21 -28.26 -4.22 -12.65
CA PHE A 21 -27.22 -5.19 -12.90
C PHE A 21 -27.32 -6.29 -11.86
N ASP A 22 -27.45 -7.53 -12.32
CA ASP A 22 -27.49 -8.71 -11.46
C ASP A 22 -26.08 -9.05 -10.99
N THR A 23 -25.79 -8.97 -9.71
CA THR A 23 -24.49 -9.39 -9.16
C THR A 23 -24.58 -10.71 -8.39
N GLY A 24 -25.60 -11.54 -8.65
CA GLY A 24 -25.88 -12.78 -7.92
C GLY A 24 -24.90 -13.93 -8.15
N SER A 25 -23.87 -13.74 -8.99
CA SER A 25 -22.74 -14.66 -9.15
C SER A 25 -21.46 -13.86 -9.34
N ASP A 26 -20.30 -14.44 -8.98
CA ASP A 26 -18.99 -13.78 -9.10
C ASP A 26 -18.73 -13.28 -10.53
N SER A 27 -19.07 -14.08 -11.53
CA SER A 27 -18.95 -13.72 -12.95
C SER A 27 -19.76 -12.47 -13.33
N LYS A 28 -20.99 -12.35 -12.83
CA LYS A 28 -21.87 -11.22 -13.13
C LYS A 28 -21.51 -10.00 -12.28
N TYR A 29 -21.02 -10.21 -11.05
CA TYR A 29 -20.41 -9.14 -10.24
C TYR A 29 -19.22 -8.54 -10.97
N ASP A 30 -18.31 -9.36 -11.50
CA ASP A 30 -17.16 -8.90 -12.28
C ASP A 30 -17.59 -8.15 -13.55
N GLU A 31 -18.56 -8.67 -14.30
CA GLU A 31 -19.11 -8.01 -15.49
C GLU A 31 -19.79 -6.68 -15.16
N THR A 32 -20.55 -6.64 -14.07
CA THR A 32 -21.17 -5.41 -13.57
C THR A 32 -20.12 -4.39 -13.15
N ASN A 33 -19.11 -4.83 -12.41
CA ASN A 33 -18.02 -3.97 -11.96
C ASN A 33 -17.25 -3.40 -13.16
N LYS A 34 -16.96 -4.23 -14.18
CA LYS A 34 -16.37 -3.80 -15.45
C LYS A 34 -17.18 -2.71 -16.14
N ASN A 35 -18.51 -2.84 -16.17
CA ASN A 35 -19.40 -1.84 -16.76
C ASN A 35 -19.38 -0.49 -16.01
N PHE A 36 -19.14 -0.49 -14.70
CA PHE A 36 -19.15 0.73 -13.88
C PHE A 36 -17.77 1.37 -13.68
N SER A 37 -16.67 0.61 -13.75
CA SER A 37 -15.34 1.12 -13.39
C SER A 37 -14.63 1.94 -14.47
N GLY A 38 -15.08 1.89 -15.74
CA GLY A 38 -14.37 2.50 -16.88
C GLY A 38 -13.01 1.82 -17.15
N GLU A 39 -12.48 1.98 -18.38
CA GLU A 39 -11.28 1.33 -18.98
C GLU A 39 -10.64 0.14 -18.24
N GLU A 40 -10.61 -1.02 -18.91
CA GLU A 40 -10.08 -2.29 -18.37
C GLU A 40 -8.65 -2.17 -17.83
N LYS A 41 -8.50 -2.14 -16.51
CA LYS A 41 -7.24 -2.48 -15.87
C LYS A 41 -7.01 -3.98 -16.05
N LYS A 42 -5.91 -4.35 -16.71
CA LYS A 42 -5.55 -5.74 -17.00
C LYS A 42 -5.32 -6.58 -15.74
N PHE A 43 -4.92 -5.93 -14.64
CA PHE A 43 -4.70 -6.59 -13.36
C PHE A 43 -5.60 -5.99 -12.26
N ASN A 44 -6.38 -6.86 -11.62
CA ASN A 44 -7.21 -6.52 -10.46
C ASN A 44 -6.43 -6.77 -9.16
N PHE A 45 -6.29 -5.73 -8.33
CA PHE A 45 -5.67 -5.81 -6.99
C PHE A 45 -6.68 -5.63 -5.86
N SER A 46 -7.98 -5.81 -6.14
CA SER A 46 -9.03 -5.74 -5.12
C SER A 46 -8.83 -6.85 -4.09
N LYS A 47 -9.03 -6.51 -2.82
CA LYS A 47 -8.99 -7.46 -1.70
C LYS A 47 -10.42 -7.89 -1.41
N GLU A 48 -10.62 -9.17 -1.11
CA GLU A 48 -11.94 -9.71 -0.75
C GLU A 48 -12.43 -9.20 0.62
N ASP A 49 -11.50 -8.78 1.49
CA ASP A 49 -11.76 -8.37 2.87
C ASP A 49 -12.02 -6.86 3.06
N GLU A 50 -11.89 -6.04 2.01
CA GLU A 50 -12.05 -4.58 2.09
C GLU A 50 -12.88 -4.06 0.91
N PHE A 51 -13.90 -3.26 1.20
CA PHE A 51 -14.72 -2.61 0.17
C PHE A 51 -14.75 -1.09 0.36
N LEU A 52 -14.80 -0.38 -0.76
CA LEU A 52 -14.87 1.08 -0.84
C LEU A 52 -16.15 1.49 -1.55
N TYR A 53 -16.95 2.35 -0.90
CA TYR A 53 -18.19 2.87 -1.47
C TYR A 53 -18.15 4.40 -1.54
N PHE A 54 -18.75 4.94 -2.60
CA PHE A 54 -18.95 6.37 -2.79
C PHE A 54 -20.44 6.65 -2.82
N VAL A 55 -20.97 7.33 -1.79
CA VAL A 55 -22.41 7.58 -1.64
C VAL A 55 -22.61 9.00 -1.11
N ASN A 56 -23.42 9.81 -1.79
CA ASN A 56 -23.79 11.17 -1.35
C ASN A 56 -22.59 12.03 -0.90
N ASN A 57 -21.53 12.07 -1.72
CA ASN A 57 -20.28 12.78 -1.42
C ASN A 57 -19.53 12.27 -0.17
N ARG A 58 -19.74 11.01 0.23
CA ARG A 58 -19.01 10.33 1.30
C ARG A 58 -18.23 9.16 0.74
N VAL A 59 -17.06 8.95 1.33
CA VAL A 59 -16.29 7.72 1.18
C VAL A 59 -16.61 6.83 2.37
N ILE A 60 -17.06 5.61 2.12
CA ILE A 60 -17.35 4.61 3.14
C ILE A 60 -16.38 3.45 2.93
N LYS A 61 -15.61 3.13 3.97
CA LYS A 61 -14.70 1.99 3.98
C LYS A 61 -15.26 0.87 4.84
N PHE A 62 -15.28 -0.34 4.31
CA PHE A 62 -15.63 -1.57 5.02
C PHE A 62 -14.41 -2.48 5.16
N PHE A 63 -14.32 -3.16 6.30
CA PHE A 63 -13.34 -4.21 6.55
C PHE A 63 -14.04 -5.43 7.15
N SER A 64 -13.74 -6.64 6.67
CA SER A 64 -14.31 -7.88 7.22
C SER A 64 -14.01 -8.06 8.71
N ASP A 65 -12.81 -7.65 9.16
CA ASP A 65 -12.43 -7.56 10.57
C ASP A 65 -12.73 -6.17 11.15
N LYS A 66 -13.65 -6.13 12.14
CA LYS A 66 -14.02 -4.90 12.86
C LYS A 66 -12.85 -4.23 13.57
N THR A 67 -11.83 -4.98 13.99
CA THR A 67 -10.67 -4.43 14.70
C THR A 67 -9.82 -3.56 13.78
N VAL A 68 -9.82 -3.84 12.47
CA VAL A 68 -9.14 -3.01 11.47
C VAL A 68 -9.80 -1.64 11.35
N ALA A 69 -11.14 -1.62 11.25
CA ALA A 69 -11.91 -0.38 11.19
C ALA A 69 -11.76 0.43 12.49
N GLU A 70 -11.84 -0.24 13.64
CA GLU A 70 -11.65 0.36 14.97
C GLU A 70 -10.30 1.05 15.09
N LYS A 71 -9.21 0.32 14.80
CA LYS A 71 -7.84 0.84 14.89
C LYS A 71 -7.59 1.96 13.88
N ARG A 72 -8.07 1.85 12.64
CA ARG A 72 -7.95 2.95 11.66
C ARG A 72 -8.67 4.22 12.14
N ASN A 73 -9.88 4.09 12.69
CA ASN A 73 -10.64 5.19 13.27
C ASN A 73 -9.90 5.79 14.48
N TYR A 74 -9.38 4.96 15.37
CA TYR A 74 -8.57 5.42 16.50
C TYR A 74 -7.35 6.22 16.02
N ARG A 75 -6.57 5.70 15.05
CA ARG A 75 -5.39 6.40 14.52
C ARG A 75 -5.75 7.75 13.89
N ALA A 76 -6.82 7.82 13.11
CA ALA A 76 -7.30 9.07 12.49
C ALA A 76 -7.64 10.16 13.50
N ASN A 77 -8.20 9.77 14.66
CA ASN A 77 -8.56 10.70 15.73
C ASN A 77 -7.41 11.03 16.69
N ASN A 78 -6.31 10.27 16.64
CA ASN A 78 -5.16 10.41 17.54
C ASN A 78 -3.88 10.72 16.74
N ALA A 79 -3.05 9.71 16.49
CA ALA A 79 -1.72 9.87 15.89
C ALA A 79 -1.74 10.59 14.53
N LEU A 80 -2.77 10.38 13.71
CA LEU A 80 -2.92 10.98 12.38
C LEU A 80 -3.86 12.19 12.35
N ARG A 81 -4.25 12.73 13.51
CA ARG A 81 -5.22 13.81 13.59
C ARG A 81 -4.78 15.04 12.80
N GLY A 82 -5.63 15.46 11.86
CA GLY A 82 -5.38 16.59 10.95
C GLY A 82 -4.35 16.30 9.86
N LEU A 83 -4.00 15.02 9.64
CA LEU A 83 -3.21 14.55 8.49
C LEU A 83 -4.05 13.68 7.55
N THR A 84 -5.26 13.30 7.96
CA THR A 84 -6.21 12.48 7.19
C THR A 84 -7.52 13.22 7.05
N PRO A 85 -8.41 12.82 6.13
CA PRO A 85 -9.79 13.25 6.14
C PRO A 85 -10.43 13.01 7.52
N VAL A 86 -11.29 13.94 7.96
CA VAL A 86 -11.97 13.81 9.24
C VAL A 86 -12.99 12.69 9.16
N VAL A 87 -12.82 11.68 10.02
CA VAL A 87 -13.76 10.56 10.12
C VAL A 87 -15.03 11.06 10.80
N GLU A 88 -16.13 11.10 10.06
CA GLU A 88 -17.42 11.59 10.54
C GLU A 88 -18.31 10.49 11.12
N GLY A 89 -18.05 9.23 10.75
CA GLY A 89 -18.83 8.10 11.22
C GLY A 89 -18.01 6.84 11.33
N TYR A 90 -18.19 6.12 12.44
CA TYR A 90 -17.65 4.79 12.68
C TYR A 90 -18.75 3.89 13.26
N ARG A 91 -18.92 2.70 12.69
CA ARG A 91 -19.88 1.66 13.11
C ARG A 91 -19.32 0.28 12.78
N ASN A 92 -18.82 -0.43 13.80
CA ASN A 92 -18.26 -1.79 13.67
C ASN A 92 -17.23 -1.89 12.53
N ASN A 93 -17.57 -2.61 11.47
CA ASN A 93 -16.74 -2.86 10.30
C ASN A 93 -16.57 -1.66 9.36
N PHE A 94 -17.27 -0.54 9.64
CA PHE A 94 -17.31 0.61 8.76
C PHE A 94 -16.75 1.86 9.40
N TYR A 95 -16.05 2.67 8.60
CA TYR A 95 -15.87 4.09 8.86
C TYR A 95 -16.12 4.92 7.61
N SER A 96 -16.43 6.20 7.78
CA SER A 96 -16.73 7.11 6.67
C SER A 96 -16.21 8.53 6.90
N TYR A 97 -15.91 9.22 5.81
CA TYR A 97 -15.51 10.62 5.79
C TYR A 97 -16.05 11.28 4.50
N LEU A 98 -16.08 12.62 4.46
CA LEU A 98 -16.48 13.35 3.26
C LEU A 98 -15.44 13.15 2.14
N LEU A 99 -15.93 12.98 0.91
CA LEU A 99 -15.05 12.94 -0.25
C LEU A 99 -14.28 14.25 -0.34
N VAL A 100 -12.95 14.13 -0.41
CA VAL A 100 -12.05 15.27 -0.54
C VAL A 100 -11.93 15.63 -2.02
N ASP A 101 -12.26 16.88 -2.36
CA ASP A 101 -11.99 17.44 -3.69
C ASP A 101 -10.48 17.74 -3.83
N GLY A 102 -9.79 16.99 -4.68
CA GLY A 102 -8.35 17.05 -4.83
C GLY A 102 -7.82 16.01 -5.82
N GLN A 103 -6.50 15.93 -5.91
CA GLN A 103 -5.79 14.99 -6.78
C GLN A 103 -4.79 14.17 -5.96
N THR A 104 -4.48 12.95 -6.38
CA THR A 104 -3.40 12.19 -5.73
C THR A 104 -2.06 12.80 -6.10
N VAL A 105 -1.08 12.76 -5.20
CA VAL A 105 0.29 13.23 -5.48
C VAL A 105 0.85 12.50 -6.71
N TYR A 106 0.53 11.21 -6.88
CA TYR A 106 0.96 10.43 -8.04
C TYR A 106 0.44 10.99 -9.38
N SER A 107 -0.79 11.52 -9.41
CA SER A 107 -1.41 12.02 -10.65
C SER A 107 -0.80 13.32 -11.17
N VAL A 108 -0.23 14.13 -10.27
CA VAL A 108 0.39 15.43 -10.57
C VAL A 108 1.87 15.43 -10.18
N LEU A 109 2.49 14.26 -10.16
CA LEU A 109 3.83 14.10 -9.60
C LEU A 109 4.87 14.89 -10.42
N ASP A 110 5.62 15.73 -9.73
CA ASP A 110 6.83 16.37 -10.24
C ASP A 110 7.87 16.48 -9.10
N PRO A 111 9.14 16.81 -9.40
CA PRO A 111 10.19 16.94 -8.39
C PRO A 111 9.87 17.93 -7.26
N LYS A 112 9.18 19.03 -7.58
CA LYS A 112 8.83 20.08 -6.62
C LYS A 112 7.76 19.57 -5.67
N ILE A 113 6.70 18.93 -6.18
CA ILE A 113 5.61 18.36 -5.39
C ILE A 113 6.14 17.23 -4.51
N ALA A 114 7.02 16.37 -5.04
CA ALA A 114 7.66 15.33 -4.25
C ALA A 114 8.50 15.92 -3.10
N THR A 115 9.32 16.93 -3.37
CA THR A 115 10.15 17.60 -2.36
C THR A 115 9.31 18.32 -1.31
N ASP A 116 8.24 19.00 -1.73
CA ASP A 116 7.26 19.64 -0.86
C ASP A 116 6.59 18.60 0.07
N PHE A 117 6.22 17.44 -0.50
CA PHE A 117 5.62 16.34 0.27
C PHE A 117 6.59 15.72 1.27
N LEU A 118 7.85 15.46 0.88
CA LEU A 118 8.86 14.91 1.79
C LEU A 118 9.14 15.85 2.98
N SER A 119 9.22 17.14 2.69
CA SER A 119 9.37 18.18 3.72
C SER A 119 8.16 18.22 4.66
N TRP A 120 6.95 18.12 4.11
CA TRP A 120 5.71 18.04 4.88
C TRP A 120 5.65 16.77 5.73
N ALA A 121 6.00 15.61 5.17
CA ALA A 121 5.97 14.31 5.86
C ALA A 121 6.95 14.31 7.03
N LYS A 122 8.17 14.82 6.84
CA LYS A 122 9.15 14.99 7.93
C LYS A 122 8.63 15.91 9.03
N LYS A 123 7.98 17.02 8.67
CA LYS A 123 7.48 18.02 9.63
C LYS A 123 6.26 17.53 10.42
N TYR A 124 5.36 16.80 9.77
CA TYR A 124 4.02 16.52 10.30
C TYR A 124 3.71 15.05 10.54
N LEU A 125 4.14 14.15 9.65
CA LEU A 125 3.87 12.71 9.73
C LEU A 125 4.89 12.00 10.62
N TRP A 126 6.18 12.08 10.30
CA TRP A 126 7.25 11.32 10.96
C TRP A 126 7.74 11.97 12.26
N LYS A 127 6.81 12.33 13.14
CA LYS A 127 7.15 12.84 14.47
C LYS A 127 7.66 11.71 15.34
N GLU A 128 8.90 11.86 15.80
CA GLU A 128 9.54 10.89 16.69
C GLU A 128 8.80 10.76 18.02
N VAL A 129 8.80 9.54 18.54
CA VAL A 129 8.18 9.20 19.83
C VAL A 129 9.27 8.72 20.78
N SER A 130 9.41 9.42 21.91
CA SER A 130 10.30 8.98 22.99
C SER A 130 9.67 7.79 23.73
N LEU A 131 10.34 6.65 23.71
CA LEU A 131 9.87 5.43 24.35
C LEU A 131 10.55 5.21 25.70
N SER A 132 9.79 4.68 26.66
CA SER A 132 10.34 4.04 27.86
C SER A 132 11.14 2.79 27.49
N ASP A 133 12.02 2.31 28.35
CA ASP A 133 12.80 1.08 28.10
C ASP A 133 11.88 -0.11 27.80
N LYS A 134 10.80 -0.27 28.58
CA LYS A 134 9.79 -1.31 28.36
C LYS A 134 9.10 -1.20 27.01
N ASP A 135 8.79 0.00 26.56
CA ASP A 135 8.14 0.20 25.25
C ASP A 135 9.13 0.07 24.09
N ARG A 136 10.42 0.34 24.33
CA ARG A 136 11.50 0.10 23.37
C ARG A 136 11.69 -1.39 23.10
N ASP A 137 11.62 -2.24 24.13
CA ASP A 137 11.67 -3.70 23.95
C ASP A 137 10.47 -4.21 23.15
N LYS A 138 9.26 -3.73 23.48
CA LYS A 138 8.05 -4.05 22.70
C LYS A 138 8.17 -3.60 21.25
N PHE A 139 8.70 -2.40 21.02
CA PHE A 139 8.88 -1.85 19.67
C PHE A 139 9.87 -2.68 18.87
N THR A 140 11.02 -3.02 19.46
CA THR A 140 12.04 -3.87 18.82
C THR A 140 11.45 -5.23 18.45
N LYS A 141 10.66 -5.83 19.36
CA LYS A 141 9.92 -7.06 19.07
C LYS A 141 8.92 -6.88 17.93
N ALA A 142 8.17 -5.77 17.91
CA ALA A 142 7.23 -5.47 16.84
C ALA A 142 7.94 -5.33 15.48
N CYS A 143 9.10 -4.68 15.44
CA CYS A 143 9.96 -4.61 14.25
C CYS A 143 10.43 -6.01 13.80
N TYR A 144 10.90 -6.84 14.74
CA TYR A 144 11.30 -8.21 14.44
C TYR A 144 10.16 -9.04 13.86
N ASP A 145 8.99 -9.01 14.48
CA ASP A 145 7.82 -9.75 14.01
C ASP A 145 7.34 -9.23 12.64
N PHE A 146 7.42 -7.92 12.42
CA PHE A 146 6.96 -7.29 11.20
C PHE A 146 7.91 -7.45 10.01
N TYR A 147 9.22 -7.54 10.25
CA TYR A 147 10.24 -7.71 9.21
C TYR A 147 10.61 -9.18 9.04
N TYR A 148 11.18 -9.81 10.08
CA TYR A 148 11.70 -11.16 9.99
C TYR A 148 10.57 -12.21 9.94
N THR A 149 9.75 -12.27 11.00
CA THR A 149 8.73 -13.32 11.16
C THR A 149 7.73 -13.27 10.01
N LYS A 150 7.29 -12.05 9.65
CA LYS A 150 6.40 -11.84 8.51
C LYS A 150 7.04 -12.26 7.18
N THR A 151 8.30 -11.94 6.93
CA THR A 151 8.96 -12.33 5.67
C THR A 151 9.10 -13.82 5.53
N LYS A 152 9.53 -14.53 6.59
CA LYS A 152 9.57 -15.99 6.55
C LYS A 152 8.19 -16.60 6.28
N LYS A 153 7.14 -16.10 6.94
CA LYS A 153 5.76 -16.54 6.68
C LYS A 153 5.32 -16.27 5.24
N ARG A 154 5.62 -15.09 4.69
CA ARG A 154 5.24 -14.70 3.32
C ARG A 154 5.97 -15.51 2.26
N LEU A 155 7.24 -15.82 2.47
CA LEU A 155 7.99 -16.69 1.57
C LEU A 155 7.44 -18.12 1.57
N GLN A 156 7.12 -18.67 2.75
CA GLN A 156 6.47 -19.98 2.80
C GLN A 156 5.15 -19.97 2.02
N MET A 157 4.30 -18.96 2.23
CA MET A 157 3.06 -18.80 1.45
C MET A 157 3.31 -18.71 -0.06
N PHE A 158 4.41 -18.09 -0.48
CA PHE A 158 4.77 -17.98 -1.89
C PHE A 158 5.17 -19.35 -2.45
N TYR A 159 6.03 -20.11 -1.77
CA TYR A 159 6.43 -21.45 -2.19
C TYR A 159 5.26 -22.43 -2.22
N ASP A 160 4.39 -22.39 -1.20
CA ASP A 160 3.18 -23.20 -1.16
C ASP A 160 2.27 -22.88 -2.35
N LYS A 161 2.17 -21.60 -2.72
CA LYS A 161 1.36 -21.15 -3.85
C LYS A 161 1.90 -21.63 -5.20
N ILE A 162 3.22 -21.58 -5.42
CA ILE A 162 3.84 -22.02 -6.68
C ILE A 162 4.12 -23.53 -6.74
N GLY A 163 4.01 -24.23 -5.60
CA GLY A 163 4.22 -25.68 -5.51
C GLY A 163 5.68 -26.13 -5.54
N THR A 164 6.63 -25.21 -5.36
CA THR A 164 8.08 -25.51 -5.35
C THR A 164 8.85 -24.52 -4.48
N THR A 165 9.94 -25.01 -3.88
CA THR A 165 10.96 -24.19 -3.20
C THR A 165 12.19 -23.95 -4.08
N GLU A 166 12.22 -24.52 -5.28
CA GLU A 166 13.28 -24.27 -6.26
C GLU A 166 13.10 -22.87 -6.85
N GLU A 167 14.12 -22.04 -6.68
CA GLU A 167 14.16 -20.68 -7.19
C GLU A 167 15.18 -20.57 -8.32
N SER A 168 14.91 -19.72 -9.31
CA SER A 168 15.88 -19.44 -10.37
C SER A 168 17.18 -18.89 -9.80
N ARG A 169 18.33 -19.45 -10.22
CA ARG A 169 19.67 -18.98 -9.87
C ARG A 169 20.05 -17.71 -10.60
N PHE A 170 19.47 -17.45 -11.77
CA PHE A 170 19.74 -16.25 -12.54
C PHE A 170 18.51 -15.36 -12.60
N ILE A 171 18.71 -14.06 -12.36
CA ILE A 171 17.67 -13.04 -12.50
C ILE A 171 18.18 -11.92 -13.42
N ASN A 172 17.56 -11.75 -14.58
CA ASN A 172 18.02 -10.83 -15.64
C ASN A 172 19.52 -11.01 -15.96
N GLY A 173 19.97 -12.26 -16.06
CA GLY A 173 21.36 -12.63 -16.38
C GLY A 173 22.37 -12.49 -15.23
N ILE A 174 21.94 -12.07 -14.03
CA ILE A 174 22.79 -11.96 -12.85
C ILE A 174 22.59 -13.20 -11.99
N GLU A 175 23.68 -13.85 -11.56
CA GLU A 175 23.62 -14.93 -10.57
C GLU A 175 23.22 -14.39 -9.19
N ILE A 176 22.14 -14.94 -8.63
CA ILE A 176 21.54 -14.57 -7.36
C ILE A 176 21.51 -15.80 -6.44
N PRO A 177 22.03 -15.71 -5.21
CA PRO A 177 21.87 -16.75 -4.21
C PRO A 177 20.38 -17.06 -3.95
N THR A 178 20.11 -18.20 -3.31
CA THR A 178 18.75 -18.50 -2.85
C THR A 178 18.26 -17.42 -1.87
N THR A 179 16.94 -17.26 -1.77
CA THR A 179 16.35 -16.29 -0.83
C THR A 179 16.77 -16.58 0.60
N ASP A 180 16.89 -17.85 1.00
CA ASP A 180 17.36 -18.19 2.35
C ASP A 180 18.82 -17.79 2.60
N GLU A 181 19.70 -17.95 1.62
CA GLU A 181 21.08 -17.46 1.69
C GLU A 181 21.17 -15.92 1.70
N LEU A 182 20.26 -15.23 1.03
CA LEU A 182 20.17 -13.77 1.10
C LEU A 182 19.68 -13.33 2.48
N LEU A 183 18.64 -13.97 3.02
CA LEU A 183 18.08 -13.62 4.33
C LEU A 183 19.04 -13.94 5.48
N SER A 184 19.90 -14.95 5.35
CA SER A 184 20.92 -15.27 6.37
C SER A 184 22.05 -14.25 6.45
N LYS A 185 22.26 -13.45 5.40
CA LYS A 185 23.24 -12.35 5.34
C LYS A 185 22.69 -11.03 5.90
N ILE A 186 21.39 -10.94 6.20
CA ILE A 186 20.80 -9.75 6.81
C ILE A 186 21.18 -9.72 8.29
N ASP A 187 21.75 -8.60 8.72
CA ASP A 187 21.86 -8.28 10.15
C ASP A 187 20.47 -7.85 10.67
N TRP A 188 19.77 -8.79 11.31
CA TRP A 188 18.41 -8.57 11.81
C TRP A 188 18.37 -7.65 13.02
N ASP A 189 19.41 -7.59 13.85
CA ASP A 189 19.47 -6.64 14.97
C ASP A 189 19.57 -5.22 14.43
N TYR A 190 20.39 -5.02 13.39
CA TYR A 190 20.47 -3.76 12.67
C TYR A 190 19.14 -3.37 12.02
N ILE A 191 18.47 -4.29 11.30
CA ILE A 191 17.20 -4.00 10.61
C ILE A 191 16.05 -3.74 11.59
N THR A 192 16.02 -4.44 12.72
CA THR A 192 14.92 -4.34 13.70
C THR A 192 15.12 -3.21 14.70
N ASN A 193 16.31 -2.63 14.79
CA ASN A 193 16.56 -1.35 15.45
C ASN A 193 15.97 -0.18 14.62
N GLY A 194 14.64 -0.07 14.64
CA GLY A 194 13.89 0.97 13.93
C GLY A 194 13.88 2.32 14.65
N VAL A 195 13.26 3.32 14.02
CA VAL A 195 13.05 4.66 14.62
C VAL A 195 11.56 4.81 14.93
N PRO A 196 11.17 4.83 16.23
CA PRO A 196 9.77 4.96 16.62
C PRO A 196 9.26 6.35 16.28
N ALA A 197 8.32 6.39 15.34
CA ALA A 197 7.67 7.62 14.91
C ALA A 197 6.19 7.36 14.61
N ASN A 198 5.43 8.44 14.50
CA ASN A 198 4.16 8.35 13.81
C ASN A 198 4.38 7.98 12.33
N PHE A 199 3.42 7.27 11.74
CA PHE A 199 3.62 6.54 10.49
C PHE A 199 2.34 6.43 9.67
N HIS A 200 2.45 6.11 8.39
CA HIS A 200 1.33 5.79 7.54
C HIS A 200 1.12 4.26 7.44
N GLY A 201 2.20 3.52 7.21
CA GLY A 201 2.23 2.05 7.14
C GLY A 201 1.85 1.47 5.77
N ASP A 202 1.44 2.31 4.83
CA ASP A 202 1.31 1.97 3.40
C ASP A 202 1.61 3.20 2.52
N LEU A 203 2.68 3.93 2.85
CA LEU A 203 2.94 5.24 2.25
C LEU A 203 3.35 5.11 0.79
N GLN A 204 2.53 5.65 -0.10
CA GLN A 204 2.73 5.67 -1.55
C GLN A 204 2.13 6.97 -2.08
N PHE A 205 2.60 7.49 -3.21
CA PHE A 205 2.07 8.76 -3.75
C PHE A 205 0.58 8.70 -4.13
N ASP A 206 0.04 7.53 -4.45
CA ASP A 206 -1.40 7.32 -4.66
C ASP A 206 -2.21 7.44 -3.36
N ASN A 207 -1.58 7.20 -2.21
CA ASN A 207 -2.18 7.26 -0.87
C ASN A 207 -2.04 8.66 -0.23
N VAL A 208 -1.67 9.67 -1.02
CA VAL A 208 -1.55 11.06 -0.59
C VAL A 208 -2.37 11.93 -1.54
N LEU A 209 -3.26 12.74 -0.98
CA LEU A 209 -4.08 13.72 -1.70
C LEU A 209 -3.52 15.13 -1.50
N ILE A 210 -3.62 15.95 -2.55
CA ILE A 210 -3.48 17.40 -2.52
C ILE A 210 -4.90 17.98 -2.62
N PRO A 211 -5.47 18.47 -1.51
CA PRO A 211 -6.79 19.10 -1.53
C PRO A 211 -6.77 20.37 -2.40
N ARG A 212 -7.86 20.66 -3.10
CA ARG A 212 -7.98 21.88 -3.93
C ARG A 212 -7.88 23.17 -3.09
N ASN A 213 -8.46 23.16 -1.90
CA ASN A 213 -8.52 24.31 -0.99
C ASN A 213 -8.04 23.90 0.41
N PRO A 214 -6.73 23.79 0.65
CA PRO A 214 -6.21 23.46 1.97
C PRO A 214 -6.44 24.64 2.94
N HIS A 215 -6.86 24.36 4.17
CA HIS A 215 -7.11 25.39 5.18
C HIS A 215 -5.84 25.80 5.95
N SER A 216 -4.78 24.97 5.90
CA SER A 216 -3.51 25.21 6.58
C SER A 216 -2.34 24.51 5.88
N ASP A 217 -1.10 24.87 6.23
CA ASP A 217 0.11 24.16 5.77
C ASP A 217 0.09 22.66 6.13
N LYS A 218 -0.53 22.33 7.27
CA LYS A 218 -0.68 20.94 7.72
C LYS A 218 -1.65 20.16 6.82
N GLU A 219 -2.68 20.81 6.28
CA GLU A 219 -3.67 20.19 5.38
C GLU A 219 -3.31 20.32 3.90
N LYS A 220 -2.11 20.82 3.57
CA LYS A 220 -1.58 20.83 2.20
C LYS A 220 -1.58 19.44 1.57
N PHE A 221 -1.35 18.41 2.39
CA PHE A 221 -1.48 17.01 2.01
C PHE A 221 -2.40 16.30 2.98
N LEU A 222 -3.21 15.36 2.46
CA LEU A 222 -4.04 14.47 3.26
C LEU A 222 -3.69 13.01 2.92
N LEU A 223 -3.43 12.24 3.96
CA LEU A 223 -3.13 10.82 3.88
C LEU A 223 -4.44 10.03 3.82
N ILE A 224 -4.50 9.08 2.89
CA ILE A 224 -5.61 8.14 2.75
C ILE A 224 -5.06 6.72 2.77
N ASP A 225 -5.92 5.77 3.12
CA ASP A 225 -5.55 4.35 3.19
C ASP A 225 -4.39 4.00 4.15
N TRP A 226 -4.26 4.72 5.26
CA TRP A 226 -3.28 4.41 6.31
C TRP A 226 -3.55 3.05 6.95
N ARG A 227 -2.47 2.33 7.29
CA ARG A 227 -2.57 1.01 7.92
C ARG A 227 -3.16 1.11 9.33
N HIS A 228 -3.86 0.08 9.78
CA HIS A 228 -4.44 0.07 11.14
C HIS A 228 -3.40 -0.03 12.25
N GLU A 229 -2.25 -0.66 12.02
CA GLU A 229 -1.17 -0.82 13.01
C GLU A 229 0.18 -1.18 12.36
N PHE A 230 1.24 -1.12 13.15
CA PHE A 230 2.58 -1.63 12.85
C PHE A 230 2.96 -2.70 13.88
N GLY A 231 2.97 -3.97 13.47
CA GLY A 231 3.36 -5.08 14.37
C GLY A 231 2.56 -5.15 15.67
N GLY A 232 1.26 -4.86 15.64
CA GLY A 232 0.39 -4.77 16.83
C GLY A 232 0.32 -3.38 17.48
N LEU A 233 1.13 -2.41 17.04
CA LEU A 233 1.21 -1.07 17.63
C LEU A 233 0.41 -0.04 16.81
N THR A 234 -0.46 0.73 17.48
CA THR A 234 -1.33 1.72 16.82
C THR A 234 -0.78 3.14 16.89
N ASP A 235 -0.09 3.49 17.97
CA ASP A 235 0.31 4.87 18.27
C ASP A 235 1.59 5.29 17.54
N PHE A 236 2.47 4.34 17.26
CA PHE A 236 3.74 4.55 16.56
C PHE A 236 4.14 3.29 15.79
N GLY A 237 5.07 3.47 14.87
CA GLY A 237 5.65 2.43 14.03
C GLY A 237 7.07 2.83 13.65
N ASP A 238 7.65 2.13 12.68
CA ASP A 238 9.00 2.44 12.22
C ASP A 238 8.99 3.42 11.04
N LEU A 239 9.66 4.57 11.21
CA LEU A 239 9.88 5.57 10.17
C LEU A 239 10.48 4.95 8.90
N TYR A 240 11.43 4.02 9.06
CA TYR A 240 12.11 3.39 7.93
C TYR A 240 11.18 2.55 7.06
N TYR A 241 10.07 2.04 7.61
CA TYR A 241 9.10 1.32 6.82
C TYR A 241 8.32 2.23 5.86
N ASP A 242 7.93 3.42 6.32
CA ASP A 242 7.29 4.42 5.46
C ASP A 242 8.24 4.89 4.35
N LEU A 243 9.52 5.14 4.69
CA LEU A 243 10.55 5.47 3.71
C LEU A 243 10.69 4.35 2.67
N ALA A 244 10.84 3.09 3.12
CA ALA A 244 10.99 1.95 2.23
C ALA A 244 9.76 1.70 1.35
N LYS A 245 8.54 1.94 1.86
CA LYS A 245 7.29 1.84 1.09
C LYS A 245 7.19 2.91 0.02
N LEU A 246 7.58 4.14 0.35
CA LEU A 246 7.59 5.24 -0.60
C LEU A 246 8.62 5.00 -1.72
N TYR A 247 9.83 4.54 -1.35
CA TYR A 247 10.88 4.19 -2.30
C TYR A 247 10.47 3.05 -3.23
N GLY A 248 9.79 2.01 -2.70
CA GLY A 248 9.22 0.94 -3.52
C GLY A 248 8.22 1.45 -4.57
N GLY A 249 7.40 2.44 -4.23
CA GLY A 249 6.47 3.08 -5.17
C GLY A 249 7.15 3.94 -6.24
N MET A 250 8.39 4.38 -6.02
CA MET A 250 9.21 5.06 -7.03
C MET A 250 9.92 4.09 -7.97
N ILE A 251 10.20 2.86 -7.51
CA ILE A 251 10.80 1.81 -8.32
C ILE A 251 9.76 1.13 -9.20
N LEU A 252 8.58 0.84 -8.64
CA LEU A 252 7.55 0.05 -9.30
C LEU A 252 6.22 0.81 -9.33
N SER A 253 5.81 1.21 -10.52
CA SER A 253 4.59 1.95 -10.74
C SER A 253 3.36 1.04 -10.76
N TYR A 254 2.62 0.96 -9.64
CA TYR A 254 1.41 0.15 -9.57
C TYR A 254 0.34 0.49 -10.62
N PRO A 255 0.12 1.77 -11.00
CA PRO A 255 -0.77 2.08 -12.12
C PRO A 255 -0.31 1.44 -13.43
N LEU A 256 0.99 1.53 -13.79
CA LEU A 256 1.52 0.89 -15.00
C LEU A 256 1.45 -0.64 -14.92
N ILE A 257 1.67 -1.23 -13.74
CA ILE A 257 1.46 -2.67 -13.55
C ILE A 257 -0.01 -3.04 -13.77
N LYS A 258 -0.97 -2.25 -13.25
CA LYS A 258 -2.41 -2.49 -13.48
C LYS A 258 -2.78 -2.43 -14.95
N ASP A 259 -2.09 -1.60 -15.73
CA ASP A 259 -2.26 -1.48 -17.19
C ASP A 259 -1.51 -2.60 -17.97
N GLY A 260 -0.84 -3.49 -17.25
CA GLY A 260 -0.06 -4.61 -17.78
C GLY A 260 1.21 -4.18 -18.50
N MET A 261 1.80 -3.05 -18.13
CA MET A 261 3.06 -2.54 -18.66
C MET A 261 4.25 -3.21 -17.95
N PHE A 262 4.26 -4.55 -17.95
CA PHE A 262 5.36 -5.37 -17.47
C PHE A 262 5.33 -6.76 -18.11
N SER A 263 6.44 -7.46 -18.01
CA SER A 263 6.57 -8.86 -18.39
C SER A 263 7.45 -9.56 -17.39
N SER A 264 7.11 -10.79 -17.00
CA SER A 264 8.02 -11.66 -16.28
C SER A 264 7.76 -13.12 -16.63
N SER A 265 8.84 -13.89 -16.69
CA SER A 265 8.82 -15.31 -17.02
C SER A 265 9.93 -16.03 -16.29
N ILE A 266 9.68 -17.30 -15.96
CA ILE A 266 10.70 -18.24 -15.49
C ILE A 266 10.89 -19.27 -16.60
N CYS A 267 12.13 -19.44 -17.05
CA CYS A 267 12.54 -20.48 -18.00
C CYS A 267 13.72 -21.23 -17.38
N ASP A 268 13.51 -22.49 -17.03
CA ASP A 268 14.47 -23.31 -16.30
C ASP A 268 15.01 -22.56 -15.06
N ASP A 269 16.32 -22.30 -15.05
CA ASP A 269 17.05 -21.66 -13.96
C ASP A 269 17.15 -20.12 -14.09
N ASN A 270 16.41 -19.54 -15.05
CA ASN A 270 16.45 -18.11 -15.36
C ASN A 270 15.08 -17.44 -15.16
N ALA A 271 15.03 -16.46 -14.24
CA ALA A 271 13.93 -15.52 -14.14
C ALA A 271 14.27 -14.24 -14.91
N CYS A 272 13.37 -13.82 -15.80
CA CYS A 272 13.49 -12.58 -16.54
C CYS A 272 12.30 -11.68 -16.21
N TYR A 273 12.55 -10.39 -16.01
CA TYR A 273 11.48 -9.41 -15.85
C TYR A 273 11.86 -8.06 -16.45
N ASN A 274 10.84 -7.36 -16.95
CA ASN A 274 10.90 -5.98 -17.42
C ASN A 274 9.61 -5.27 -17.02
N PHE A 275 9.69 -3.98 -16.72
CA PHE A 275 8.51 -3.15 -16.45
C PHE A 275 8.77 -1.72 -16.89
N PHE A 276 7.70 -1.00 -17.23
CA PHE A 276 7.78 0.42 -17.57
C PHE A 276 7.77 1.27 -16.30
N ILE A 277 8.46 2.39 -16.36
CA ILE A 277 8.50 3.42 -15.32
C ILE A 277 8.23 4.78 -15.96
N LYS A 278 7.50 5.66 -15.26
CA LYS A 278 7.31 7.04 -15.71
C LYS A 278 8.62 7.83 -15.56
N SER A 279 8.91 8.72 -16.50
CA SER A 279 10.06 9.63 -16.43
C SER A 279 10.10 10.40 -15.12
N ASP A 280 8.95 10.91 -14.68
CA ASP A 280 8.85 11.77 -13.50
C ASP A 280 9.17 11.00 -12.21
N LEU A 281 8.91 9.68 -12.18
CA LEU A 281 9.32 8.82 -11.06
C LEU A 281 10.83 8.62 -11.00
N LEU A 282 11.51 8.55 -12.15
CA LEU A 282 12.97 8.45 -12.20
C LEU A 282 13.61 9.72 -11.62
N GLU A 283 13.14 10.89 -12.05
CA GLU A 283 13.63 12.18 -11.53
C GLU A 283 13.32 12.32 -10.03
N VAL A 284 12.09 12.03 -9.62
CA VAL A 284 11.69 12.06 -8.20
C VAL A 284 12.50 11.09 -7.35
N LYS A 285 12.88 9.93 -7.89
CA LYS A 285 13.73 8.96 -7.18
C LYS A 285 15.10 9.56 -6.85
N GLU A 286 15.71 10.31 -7.77
CA GLU A 286 16.99 10.99 -7.52
C GLU A 286 16.87 12.04 -6.40
N HIS A 287 15.80 12.84 -6.44
CA HIS A 287 15.50 13.82 -5.39
C HIS A 287 15.22 13.13 -4.04
N TYR A 288 14.53 11.99 -4.04
CA TYR A 288 14.26 11.23 -2.83
C TYR A 288 15.53 10.66 -2.20
N GLU A 289 16.43 10.08 -3.01
CA GLU A 289 17.72 9.60 -2.52
C GLU A 289 18.58 10.73 -1.96
N GLN A 290 18.53 11.92 -2.58
CA GLN A 290 19.19 13.11 -2.04
C GLN A 290 18.58 13.55 -0.71
N PHE A 291 17.24 13.57 -0.62
CA PHE A 291 16.54 13.82 0.63
C PHE A 291 16.96 12.85 1.74
N LEU A 292 17.13 11.56 1.44
CA LEU A 292 17.62 10.59 2.42
C LEU A 292 19.02 10.97 2.93
N ARG A 293 19.93 11.32 2.03
CA ARG A 293 21.31 11.71 2.37
C ARG A 293 21.35 13.01 3.18
N ASP A 294 20.62 14.03 2.76
CA ASP A 294 20.58 15.35 3.43
C ASP A 294 20.04 15.25 4.86
N ASN A 295 19.13 14.31 5.09
CA ASN A 295 18.53 14.05 6.40
C ASN A 295 19.25 12.96 7.20
N LYS A 296 20.38 12.45 6.70
CA LYS A 296 21.18 11.40 7.33
C LYS A 296 20.41 10.11 7.61
N PHE A 297 19.41 9.80 6.79
CA PHE A 297 18.73 8.51 6.85
C PHE A 297 19.63 7.41 6.28
N ASP A 298 19.47 6.21 6.81
CA ASP A 298 20.25 5.06 6.39
C ASP A 298 19.69 4.46 5.09
N VAL A 299 20.33 4.81 3.97
CA VAL A 299 19.92 4.36 2.63
C VAL A 299 20.03 2.84 2.50
N LYS A 300 21.00 2.19 3.13
CA LYS A 300 21.16 0.74 3.08
C LYS A 300 19.98 0.06 3.77
N LYS A 301 19.55 0.55 4.95
CA LYS A 301 18.36 0.05 5.65
C LYS A 301 17.10 0.21 4.79
N VAL A 302 16.91 1.38 4.17
CA VAL A 302 15.77 1.63 3.26
C VAL A 302 15.76 0.62 2.12
N ASN A 303 16.89 0.42 1.44
CA ASN A 303 16.99 -0.51 0.31
C ASN A 303 16.70 -1.97 0.70
N ILE A 304 17.22 -2.44 1.84
CA ILE A 304 16.94 -3.79 2.35
C ILE A 304 15.45 -3.93 2.66
N LEU A 305 14.85 -2.99 3.39
CA LEU A 305 13.43 -3.02 3.73
C LEU A 305 12.53 -2.96 2.49
N THR A 306 12.86 -2.15 1.48
CA THR A 306 12.14 -2.13 0.20
C THR A 306 12.20 -3.48 -0.51
N SER A 307 13.36 -4.14 -0.47
CA SER A 307 13.51 -5.49 -1.04
C SER A 307 12.62 -6.51 -0.31
N LEU A 308 12.60 -6.48 1.03
CA LEU A 308 11.73 -7.32 1.85
C LEU A 308 10.24 -7.04 1.60
N ILE A 309 9.86 -5.78 1.34
CA ILE A 309 8.49 -5.40 0.98
C ILE A 309 8.07 -6.11 -0.32
N PHE A 310 8.90 -6.10 -1.36
CA PHE A 310 8.57 -6.78 -2.62
C PHE A 310 8.41 -8.30 -2.42
N LEU A 311 9.32 -8.94 -1.68
CA LEU A 311 9.19 -10.37 -1.31
C LEU A 311 7.89 -10.64 -0.54
N ASN A 312 7.53 -9.75 0.40
CA ASN A 312 6.32 -9.88 1.20
C ASN A 312 5.03 -9.69 0.41
N MET A 313 5.09 -8.98 -0.72
CA MET A 313 3.95 -8.75 -1.60
C MET A 313 3.75 -9.88 -2.61
N ALA A 314 4.80 -10.58 -3.02
CA ALA A 314 4.72 -11.67 -4.00
C ALA A 314 3.57 -12.68 -3.75
N PRO A 315 3.40 -13.28 -2.55
CA PRO A 315 2.33 -14.26 -2.32
C PRO A 315 0.91 -13.67 -2.31
N LEU A 316 0.76 -12.34 -2.33
CA LEU A 316 -0.53 -11.63 -2.30
C LEU A 316 -1.07 -11.29 -3.70
N HIS A 317 -0.28 -11.52 -4.73
CA HIS A 317 -0.63 -11.25 -6.12
C HIS A 317 -0.57 -12.52 -6.94
N ASN A 318 -1.11 -12.51 -8.16
CA ASN A 318 -1.09 -13.62 -9.09
C ASN A 318 -0.03 -13.45 -10.17
N ALA A 319 0.37 -14.58 -10.77
CA ALA A 319 1.26 -14.58 -11.92
C ALA A 319 0.66 -13.77 -13.09
N PRO A 320 1.48 -13.07 -13.87
CA PRO A 320 2.94 -12.98 -13.77
C PRO A 320 3.45 -11.99 -12.69
N PHE A 321 2.59 -11.22 -12.02
CA PHE A 321 3.02 -10.14 -11.13
C PHE A 321 3.74 -10.63 -9.86
N ASP A 322 3.32 -11.74 -9.28
CA ASP A 322 3.99 -12.35 -8.12
C ASP A 322 5.46 -12.72 -8.41
N THR A 323 5.72 -13.22 -9.61
CA THR A 323 7.02 -13.63 -10.12
C THR A 323 7.93 -12.43 -10.32
N LEU A 324 7.39 -11.34 -10.87
CA LEU A 324 8.08 -10.05 -10.95
C LEU A 324 8.49 -9.58 -9.53
N LEU A 325 7.56 -9.57 -8.57
CA LEU A 325 7.81 -9.09 -7.22
C LEU A 325 8.87 -9.91 -6.48
N HIS A 326 8.78 -11.24 -6.54
CA HIS A 326 9.77 -12.13 -5.94
C HIS A 326 11.16 -11.94 -6.57
N SER A 327 11.24 -11.93 -7.90
CA SER A 327 12.49 -11.78 -8.63
C SER A 327 13.14 -10.40 -8.41
N LEU A 328 12.34 -9.33 -8.44
CA LEU A 328 12.78 -7.96 -8.16
C LEU A 328 13.29 -7.83 -6.73
N GLY A 329 12.54 -8.36 -5.75
CA GLY A 329 12.91 -8.35 -4.34
C GLY A 329 14.25 -9.05 -4.10
N ARG A 330 14.45 -10.25 -4.66
CA ARG A 330 15.73 -11.00 -4.56
C ARG A 330 16.89 -10.24 -5.20
N ASN A 331 16.70 -9.68 -6.39
CA ASN A 331 17.73 -8.92 -7.10
C ASN A 331 18.16 -7.68 -6.31
N MET A 332 17.19 -6.90 -5.81
CA MET A 332 17.46 -5.72 -4.98
C MET A 332 18.12 -6.08 -3.65
N LEU A 333 17.70 -7.17 -3.01
CA LEU A 333 18.30 -7.62 -1.76
C LEU A 333 19.77 -8.03 -1.97
N ASN A 334 20.06 -8.80 -3.03
CA ASN A 334 21.43 -9.16 -3.40
C ASN A 334 22.31 -7.93 -3.65
N LYS A 335 21.79 -6.89 -4.32
CA LYS A 335 22.52 -5.62 -4.53
C LYS A 335 22.77 -4.87 -3.22
N SER A 336 21.83 -4.92 -2.28
CA SER A 336 21.91 -4.17 -1.02
C SER A 336 22.82 -4.85 0.03
N LEU A 337 23.10 -6.13 -0.14
CA LEU A 337 23.94 -6.94 0.76
C LEU A 337 25.39 -7.10 0.28
N LYS A 338 25.68 -6.68 -0.96
CA LYS A 338 27.04 -6.46 -1.46
C LYS A 338 27.58 -5.15 -0.91
#